data_AF-A0A0B8QCK3-F1
#
_entry.id   AF-A0A0B8QCK3-F1
#
_cell.length_a   1.000
_cell.length_b   1.000
_cell.length_c   1.000
_cell.angle_alpha   90.00
_cell.angle_beta   90.00
_cell.angle_gamma   90.00
#
_symmetry.space_group_name_H-M   'P 1'
#
loop_
_entity.id
_entity.type
_entity.pdbx_description
1 polymer ?
#
loop_
_entity_poly.entity_id
_entity_poly.type
_entity_poly.pdbx_seq_one_letter_code
_entity_poly.pdbx_strand_id
1 'polypeptide(L)'
;MGTKRLYIATHKLEHDWWQAFSLGVLCNLLVCLGIWMSFSSKESASKSLLVLLPVAMFVSSGFEHSIANMFMVPLGIAVKAMASPEMLNAAIDAGIHIEHLNVATFISANLIPVTLGNIFGGAVLVGLAFWSIENQTHNGLQSVNTYHYTNLSILEHNMLEKLKQLRVADLATDDQITCHEKQTCVSALKSLIDNNQAGAAVLNDSETVIGFISQQDLLRALWGQDFDLEAVMIVKEFMQTPVCTLSPEQSILTL
;
A
#
# COMPACT_ATOMS: atom_id res chain seq x y z
N MET A 1 -37.96 2.98 -2.56
CA MET A 1 -36.55 2.54 -2.60
C MET A 1 -36.04 2.27 -4.03
N GLY A 2 -36.84 1.69 -4.93
CA GLY A 2 -36.40 1.38 -6.30
C GLY A 2 -36.02 2.60 -7.17
N THR A 3 -36.75 3.71 -7.06
CA THR A 3 -36.48 4.95 -7.84
C THR A 3 -35.11 5.55 -7.58
N LYS A 4 -34.62 5.53 -6.33
CA LYS A 4 -33.25 6.00 -6.00
C LYS A 4 -32.15 5.15 -6.66
N ARG A 5 -32.37 3.83 -6.78
CA ARG A 5 -31.42 2.92 -7.44
C ARG A 5 -31.37 3.18 -8.95
N LEU A 6 -32.52 3.43 -9.57
CA LEU A 6 -32.60 3.87 -10.97
C LEU A 6 -31.87 5.20 -11.17
N TYR A 7 -32.10 6.17 -10.29
CA TYR A 7 -31.43 7.48 -10.37
C TYR A 7 -29.91 7.35 -10.36
N ILE A 8 -29.35 6.66 -9.37
CA ILE A 8 -27.89 6.48 -9.25
C ILE A 8 -27.31 5.73 -10.46
N ALA A 9 -27.98 4.66 -10.91
CA ALA A 9 -27.50 3.88 -12.05
C ALA A 9 -27.57 4.66 -13.37
N THR A 10 -28.56 5.53 -13.55
CA THR A 10 -28.74 6.35 -14.76
C THR A 10 -27.74 7.50 -14.79
N HIS A 11 -27.55 8.19 -13.66
CA HIS A 11 -26.57 9.27 -13.53
C HIS A 11 -25.15 8.83 -13.89
N LYS A 12 -24.78 7.57 -13.59
CA LYS A 12 -23.49 6.98 -13.96
C LYS A 12 -23.29 6.81 -15.47
N LEU A 13 -24.36 6.81 -16.25
CA LEU A 13 -24.34 6.59 -17.71
C LEU A 13 -24.42 7.91 -18.50
N GLU A 14 -24.68 9.03 -17.84
CA GLU A 14 -24.82 10.36 -18.46
C GLU A 14 -23.50 11.13 -18.57
N HIS A 15 -22.39 10.52 -18.13
CA HIS A 15 -21.08 11.17 -18.18
C HIS A 15 -20.49 11.18 -19.59
N ASP A 16 -19.91 12.32 -19.96
CA ASP A 16 -19.01 12.39 -21.11
C ASP A 16 -17.81 11.47 -20.90
N TRP A 17 -17.23 10.97 -21.99
CA TRP A 17 -16.06 10.08 -21.94
C TRP A 17 -14.96 10.73 -21.06
N TRP A 18 -14.39 11.86 -21.42
CA TRP A 18 -13.30 12.46 -20.64
C TRP A 18 -13.66 12.77 -19.18
N GLN A 19 -14.94 13.01 -18.88
CA GLN A 19 -15.42 13.14 -17.52
C GLN A 19 -15.37 11.80 -16.77
N ALA A 20 -15.92 10.72 -17.33
CA ALA A 20 -15.86 9.37 -16.77
C ALA A 20 -14.42 8.87 -16.59
N PHE A 21 -13.53 9.20 -17.53
CA PHE A 21 -12.09 8.94 -17.40
C PHE A 21 -11.52 9.59 -16.15
N SER A 22 -11.70 10.91 -16.03
CA SER A 22 -11.09 11.73 -14.98
C SER A 22 -11.63 11.36 -13.59
N LEU A 23 -12.93 11.08 -13.50
CA LEU A 23 -13.55 10.55 -12.29
C LEU A 23 -12.96 9.19 -11.91
N GLY A 24 -12.67 8.33 -12.89
CA GLY A 24 -11.97 7.06 -12.68
C GLY A 24 -10.54 7.24 -12.18
N VAL A 25 -9.79 8.20 -12.72
CA VAL A 25 -8.41 8.51 -12.27
C VAL A 25 -8.41 8.96 -10.82
N LEU A 26 -9.25 9.93 -10.47
CA LEU A 26 -9.34 10.48 -9.11
C LEU A 26 -9.83 9.44 -8.10
N CYS A 27 -10.75 8.56 -8.52
CA CYS A 27 -11.20 7.44 -7.68
C CYS A 27 -10.01 6.56 -7.27
N ASN A 28 -9.24 6.06 -8.24
CA ASN A 28 -8.22 5.07 -7.94
C ASN A 28 -6.97 5.68 -7.29
N LEU A 29 -6.69 6.97 -7.51
CA LEU A 29 -5.69 7.69 -6.72
C LEU A 29 -6.00 7.65 -5.21
N LEU A 30 -7.25 7.92 -4.83
CA LEU A 30 -7.67 7.89 -3.42
C LEU A 30 -7.71 6.46 -2.85
N VAL A 31 -8.15 5.48 -3.64
CA VAL A 31 -8.16 4.07 -3.23
C VAL A 31 -6.72 3.58 -2.99
N CYS A 32 -5.81 3.80 -3.93
CA CYS A 32 -4.40 3.42 -3.78
C CYS A 32 -3.75 4.14 -2.59
N LEU A 33 -4.04 5.43 -2.37
CA LEU A 33 -3.55 6.17 -1.20
C LEU A 33 -4.06 5.57 0.12
N GLY A 34 -5.36 5.21 0.19
CA GLY A 34 -5.94 4.58 1.38
C GLY A 34 -5.29 3.24 1.73
N ILE A 35 -5.05 2.40 0.72
CA ILE A 35 -4.34 1.13 0.90
C ILE A 35 -2.89 1.37 1.31
N TRP A 36 -2.20 2.33 0.70
CA TRP A 36 -0.83 2.68 1.07
C TRP A 36 -0.72 3.12 2.54
N MET A 37 -1.61 4.03 2.99
CA MET A 37 -1.65 4.46 4.39
C MET A 37 -1.96 3.30 5.34
N SER A 38 -2.75 2.31 4.92
CA SER A 38 -3.01 1.13 5.74
C SER A 38 -1.75 0.31 6.03
N PHE A 39 -0.72 0.38 5.17
CA PHE A 39 0.56 -0.31 5.38
C PHE A 39 1.46 0.38 6.40
N SER A 40 1.24 1.67 6.71
CA SER A 40 2.03 2.38 7.73
C SER A 40 1.58 2.09 9.16
N SER A 41 0.48 1.38 9.36
CA SER A 41 -0.05 1.03 10.67
C SER A 41 0.02 -0.48 10.92
N LYS A 42 0.31 -0.91 12.15
CA LYS A 42 0.24 -2.31 12.58
C LYS A 42 -1.11 -2.70 13.16
N GLU A 43 -1.81 -1.76 13.79
CA GLU A 43 -3.11 -2.00 14.44
C GLU A 43 -4.26 -2.04 13.45
N SER A 44 -5.17 -3.00 13.64
CA SER A 44 -6.35 -3.22 12.80
C SER A 44 -7.37 -2.08 12.86
N ALA A 45 -7.57 -1.47 14.03
CA ALA A 45 -8.46 -0.32 14.21
C ALA A 45 -7.96 0.90 13.42
N SER A 46 -6.68 1.21 13.55
CA SER A 46 -6.01 2.29 12.84
C SER A 46 -6.02 2.07 11.32
N LYS A 47 -5.80 0.83 10.84
CA LYS A 47 -5.95 0.48 9.41
C LYS A 47 -7.36 0.75 8.89
N SER A 48 -8.37 0.36 9.66
CA SER A 48 -9.79 0.54 9.27
C SER A 48 -10.14 2.02 9.13
N LEU A 49 -9.68 2.86 10.07
CA LEU A 49 -9.92 4.30 10.04
C LEU A 49 -9.20 4.98 8.86
N LEU A 50 -7.94 4.58 8.59
CA LEU A 50 -7.14 5.12 7.50
C LEU A 50 -7.71 4.81 6.11
N VAL A 51 -8.41 3.68 5.95
CA VAL A 51 -9.11 3.33 4.70
C VAL A 51 -10.50 3.98 4.64
N LEU A 52 -11.18 4.14 5.77
CA LEU A 52 -12.55 4.68 5.83
C LEU A 52 -12.63 6.11 5.29
N LEU A 53 -11.69 6.99 5.63
CA LEU A 53 -11.74 8.40 5.22
C LEU A 53 -11.57 8.60 3.70
N PRO A 54 -10.55 8.00 3.03
CA PRO A 54 -10.44 8.04 1.57
C PRO A 54 -11.65 7.43 0.86
N VAL A 55 -12.20 6.33 1.40
CA VAL A 55 -13.40 5.69 0.84
C VAL A 55 -14.60 6.63 0.92
N ALA A 56 -14.84 7.22 2.09
CA ALA A 56 -15.93 8.18 2.27
C ALA A 56 -15.79 9.40 1.35
N MET A 57 -14.56 9.88 1.14
CA MET A 57 -14.27 11.03 0.27
C MET A 57 -14.59 10.73 -1.20
N PHE A 58 -14.13 9.61 -1.75
CA PHE A 58 -14.38 9.34 -3.17
C PHE A 58 -15.85 9.02 -3.44
N VAL A 59 -16.53 8.34 -2.50
CA VAL A 59 -17.97 8.04 -2.61
C VAL A 59 -18.81 9.31 -2.52
N SER A 60 -18.50 10.21 -1.58
CA SER A 60 -19.23 11.48 -1.43
C SER A 60 -18.98 12.45 -2.58
N SER A 61 -17.78 12.41 -3.17
CA SER A 61 -17.42 13.23 -4.33
C SER A 61 -17.96 12.68 -5.66
N GLY A 62 -18.60 11.50 -5.66
CA GLY A 62 -19.15 10.88 -6.86
C GLY A 62 -18.10 10.35 -7.83
N PHE A 63 -16.91 9.97 -7.35
CA PHE A 63 -15.89 9.38 -8.20
C PHE A 63 -16.26 7.94 -8.59
N GLU A 64 -15.83 7.53 -9.78
CA GLU A 64 -16.28 6.30 -10.41
C GLU A 64 -15.27 5.17 -10.19
N HIS A 65 -15.71 4.08 -9.56
CA HIS A 65 -14.93 2.87 -9.37
C HIS A 65 -15.50 1.75 -10.23
N SER A 66 -14.71 1.24 -11.18
CA SER A 66 -15.15 0.24 -12.18
C SER A 66 -15.84 -0.97 -11.53
N ILE A 67 -15.26 -1.54 -10.47
CA ILE A 67 -15.83 -2.69 -9.76
C ILE A 67 -17.11 -2.34 -8.98
N ALA A 68 -17.20 -1.12 -8.43
CA ALA A 68 -18.44 -0.70 -7.75
C ALA A 68 -19.57 -0.52 -8.78
N ASN A 69 -19.24 -0.03 -9.98
CA ASN A 69 -20.19 0.15 -11.06
C ASN A 69 -20.65 -1.18 -11.66
N MET A 70 -19.79 -2.21 -11.68
CA MET A 70 -20.18 -3.58 -12.02
C MET A 70 -21.24 -4.16 -11.07
N PHE A 71 -21.40 -3.63 -9.86
CA PHE A 71 -22.50 -3.99 -8.98
C PHE A 71 -23.70 -3.04 -9.15
N MET A 72 -23.48 -1.73 -9.09
CA MET A 72 -24.54 -0.73 -9.06
C MET A 72 -25.36 -0.64 -10.35
N VAL A 73 -24.71 -0.72 -11.52
CA VAL A 73 -25.40 -0.57 -12.82
C VAL A 73 -26.20 -1.82 -13.18
N PRO A 74 -25.67 -3.06 -13.06
CA PRO A 74 -26.48 -4.26 -13.24
C PRO A 74 -27.64 -4.37 -12.25
N LEU A 75 -27.45 -3.92 -10.99
CA LEU A 75 -28.55 -3.82 -10.03
C LEU A 75 -29.65 -2.85 -10.52
N GLY A 76 -29.27 -1.70 -11.09
CA GLY A 76 -30.21 -0.77 -11.70
C GLY A 76 -30.99 -1.38 -12.87
N ILE A 77 -30.32 -2.14 -13.74
CA ILE A 77 -30.94 -2.84 -14.87
C ILE A 77 -31.90 -3.93 -14.38
N ALA A 78 -31.51 -4.70 -13.34
CA ALA A 78 -32.38 -5.71 -12.74
C ALA A 78 -33.63 -5.08 -12.10
N VAL A 79 -33.47 -3.95 -11.39
CA VAL A 79 -34.62 -3.22 -10.84
C VAL A 79 -35.52 -2.68 -11.95
N LYS A 80 -34.97 -2.18 -13.07
CA LYS A 80 -35.74 -1.77 -14.24
C LYS A 80 -36.55 -2.94 -14.82
N ALA A 81 -35.96 -4.14 -14.91
CA ALA A 81 -36.63 -5.33 -15.43
C ALA A 81 -37.76 -5.85 -14.53
N MET A 82 -37.68 -5.59 -13.22
CA MET A 82 -38.66 -6.06 -12.22
C MET A 82 -39.63 -4.96 -11.74
N ALA A 83 -39.48 -3.72 -12.21
CA ALA A 83 -40.30 -2.59 -11.77
C ALA A 83 -41.71 -2.62 -12.36
N SER A 84 -42.70 -2.17 -11.58
CA SER A 84 -44.06 -1.98 -12.11
C SER A 84 -44.10 -0.80 -13.11
N PRO A 85 -45.05 -0.81 -14.06
CA PRO A 85 -45.20 0.29 -15.02
C PRO A 85 -45.40 1.66 -14.35
N GLU A 86 -46.11 1.68 -13.22
CA GLU A 86 -46.33 2.88 -12.40
C GLU A 86 -45.02 3.47 -11.84
N MET A 87 -44.11 2.61 -11.39
CA MET A 87 -42.80 3.05 -10.90
C MET A 87 -41.89 3.57 -12.02
N LEU A 88 -41.99 2.97 -13.22
CA LEU A 88 -41.22 3.39 -14.37
C LEU A 88 -41.70 4.77 -14.87
N ASN A 89 -43.02 4.97 -14.95
CA ASN A 89 -43.61 6.25 -15.30
C ASN A 89 -43.26 7.34 -14.27
N ALA A 90 -43.33 7.03 -12.96
CA ALA A 90 -42.91 7.96 -11.91
C ALA A 90 -41.41 8.31 -11.98
N ALA A 91 -40.57 7.41 -12.48
CA ALA A 91 -39.14 7.68 -12.69
C ALA A 91 -38.90 8.54 -13.94
N ILE A 92 -39.66 8.33 -15.02
CA ILE A 92 -39.63 9.19 -16.22
C ILE A 92 -40.15 10.59 -15.88
N ASP A 93 -41.24 10.70 -15.13
CA ASP A 93 -41.81 11.99 -14.66
C ASP A 93 -40.85 12.73 -13.71
N ALA A 94 -40.00 12.00 -12.99
CA ALA A 94 -38.92 12.55 -12.18
C ALA A 94 -37.67 12.97 -13.01
N GLY A 95 -37.73 12.86 -14.34
CA GLY A 95 -36.65 13.23 -15.25
C GLY A 95 -35.52 12.20 -15.34
N ILE A 96 -35.74 10.93 -14.97
CA ILE A 96 -34.72 9.89 -15.02
C ILE A 96 -34.70 9.27 -16.42
N HIS A 97 -33.58 9.37 -17.15
CA HIS A 97 -33.42 8.85 -18.51
C HIS A 97 -33.18 7.33 -18.56
N ILE A 98 -34.22 6.55 -18.25
CA ILE A 98 -34.15 5.09 -18.13
C ILE A 98 -33.86 4.37 -19.46
N GLU A 99 -34.01 5.06 -20.59
CA GLU A 99 -33.80 4.52 -21.94
C GLU A 99 -32.35 4.05 -22.14
N HIS A 100 -31.39 4.81 -21.62
CA HIS A 100 -29.96 4.54 -21.73
C HIS A 100 -29.45 3.51 -20.71
N LEU A 101 -30.30 3.11 -19.75
CA LEU A 101 -29.98 2.08 -18.76
C LEU A 101 -30.06 0.68 -19.39
N ASN A 102 -28.99 0.31 -20.10
CA ASN A 102 -28.77 -0.98 -20.75
C ASN A 102 -27.28 -1.39 -20.67
N VAL A 103 -27.01 -2.68 -20.89
CA VAL A 103 -25.65 -3.25 -20.75
C VAL A 103 -24.67 -2.66 -21.77
N ALA A 104 -25.11 -2.39 -23.00
CA ALA A 104 -24.23 -1.85 -24.05
C ALA A 104 -23.75 -0.42 -23.72
N THR A 105 -24.65 0.41 -23.22
CA THR A 105 -24.35 1.78 -22.78
C THR A 105 -23.50 1.76 -21.51
N PHE A 106 -23.78 0.83 -20.59
CA PHE A 106 -22.92 0.62 -19.42
C PHE A 106 -21.48 0.32 -19.82
N ILE A 107 -21.26 -0.59 -20.76
CA ILE A 107 -19.91 -0.98 -21.18
C ILE A 107 -19.19 0.19 -21.84
N SER A 108 -19.85 0.85 -22.79
CA SER A 108 -19.24 1.90 -23.63
C SER A 108 -19.08 3.25 -22.93
N ALA A 109 -20.10 3.71 -22.20
CA ALA A 109 -20.13 5.05 -21.60
C ALA A 109 -19.58 5.11 -20.18
N ASN A 110 -19.51 3.98 -19.45
CA ASN A 110 -19.00 3.96 -18.07
C ASN A 110 -17.88 2.94 -17.85
N LEU A 111 -18.07 1.67 -18.21
CA LEU A 111 -17.14 0.62 -17.79
C LEU A 111 -15.75 0.75 -18.42
N ILE A 112 -15.66 0.80 -19.75
CA ILE A 112 -14.39 1.04 -20.46
C ILE A 112 -13.74 2.33 -19.95
N PRO A 113 -14.46 3.48 -19.94
CA PRO A 113 -13.81 4.73 -19.64
C PRO A 113 -13.31 4.84 -18.19
N VAL A 114 -14.12 4.40 -17.24
CA VAL A 114 -13.78 4.39 -15.81
C VAL A 114 -12.66 3.39 -15.53
N THR A 115 -12.65 2.22 -16.18
CA THR A 115 -11.59 1.21 -16.00
C THR A 115 -10.24 1.75 -16.47
N LEU A 116 -10.19 2.40 -17.64
CA LEU A 116 -8.97 3.04 -18.13
C LEU A 116 -8.50 4.14 -17.18
N GLY A 117 -9.42 4.94 -16.66
CA GLY A 117 -9.13 5.95 -15.63
C GLY A 117 -8.57 5.32 -14.36
N ASN A 118 -9.20 4.24 -13.85
CA ASN A 118 -8.71 3.55 -12.65
C ASN A 118 -7.30 3.00 -12.86
N ILE A 119 -7.04 2.31 -13.97
CA ILE A 119 -5.70 1.78 -14.30
C ILE A 119 -4.67 2.91 -14.31
N PHE A 120 -4.98 4.01 -15.01
CA PHE A 120 -4.09 5.16 -15.09
C PHE A 120 -3.83 5.78 -13.71
N GLY A 121 -4.87 6.01 -12.90
CA GLY A 121 -4.73 6.56 -11.55
C GLY A 121 -3.86 5.69 -10.64
N GLY A 122 -4.01 4.36 -10.71
CA GLY A 122 -3.16 3.44 -9.96
C GLY A 122 -1.71 3.44 -10.44
N ALA A 123 -1.50 3.40 -11.75
CA ALA A 123 -0.17 3.44 -12.35
C ALA A 123 0.59 4.74 -12.04
N VAL A 124 -0.10 5.89 -11.99
CA VAL A 124 0.50 7.17 -11.62
C VAL A 124 0.99 7.16 -10.17
N LEU A 125 0.17 6.72 -9.21
CA LEU A 125 0.58 6.70 -7.81
C LEU A 125 1.75 5.74 -7.58
N VAL A 126 1.67 4.53 -8.14
CA VAL A 126 2.73 3.52 -8.04
C VAL A 126 4.01 4.02 -8.73
N GLY A 127 3.91 4.55 -9.95
CA GLY A 127 5.04 5.06 -10.72
C GLY A 127 5.75 6.23 -10.03
N LEU A 128 4.99 7.20 -9.50
CA LEU A 128 5.55 8.31 -8.73
C LEU A 128 6.21 7.85 -7.43
N ALA A 129 5.62 6.88 -6.73
CA ALA A 129 6.19 6.32 -5.52
C ALA A 129 7.53 5.62 -5.80
N PHE A 130 7.59 4.76 -6.81
CA PHE A 130 8.84 4.10 -7.22
C PHE A 130 9.90 5.09 -7.67
N TRP A 131 9.55 6.06 -8.52
CA TRP A 131 10.48 7.09 -8.96
C TRP A 131 11.04 7.93 -7.81
N SER A 132 10.19 8.26 -6.83
CA SER A 132 10.60 8.99 -5.63
C SER A 132 11.58 8.20 -4.76
N ILE A 133 11.43 6.87 -4.69
CA ILE A 133 12.35 6.00 -3.94
C ILE A 133 13.68 5.89 -4.69
N GLU A 134 13.64 5.62 -6.00
CA GLU A 134 14.84 5.43 -6.83
C GLU A 134 15.74 6.69 -6.86
N ASN A 135 15.14 7.89 -6.91
CA ASN A 135 15.89 9.14 -6.83
C ASN A 135 16.58 9.35 -5.48
N GLN A 136 16.11 8.72 -4.40
CA GLN A 136 16.80 8.76 -3.10
C GLN A 136 18.00 7.82 -3.10
N THR A 137 17.87 6.66 -3.73
CA THR A 137 18.95 5.66 -3.84
C THR A 137 20.11 6.14 -4.71
N HIS A 138 19.82 6.83 -5.82
CA HIS A 138 20.86 7.41 -6.69
C HIS A 138 21.61 8.61 -6.06
N ASN A 139 20.96 9.37 -5.17
CA ASN A 139 21.63 10.45 -4.44
C ASN A 139 22.38 9.97 -3.18
N GLY A 140 22.07 8.76 -2.69
CA GLY A 140 22.72 8.15 -1.52
C GLY A 140 24.11 7.52 -1.79
N LEU A 141 24.55 7.46 -3.04
CA LEU A 141 25.90 7.02 -3.44
C LEU A 141 26.84 8.20 -3.74
N GLN A 142 26.61 9.37 -3.11
CA GLN A 142 27.70 10.31 -2.94
C GLN A 142 28.62 9.75 -1.86
N SER A 143 29.88 9.47 -2.24
CA SER A 143 30.98 9.25 -1.32
C SER A 143 30.83 10.18 -0.12
N VAL A 144 30.82 9.62 1.10
CA VAL A 144 30.82 10.36 2.37
C VAL A 144 32.03 11.30 2.36
N ASN A 145 31.84 12.49 1.80
CA ASN A 145 32.80 13.57 1.86
C ASN A 145 32.65 14.17 3.24
N THR A 146 33.73 14.14 4.00
CA THR A 146 33.89 14.75 5.32
C THR A 146 33.06 16.03 5.45
N TYR A 147 31.96 15.98 6.20
CA TYR A 147 31.10 17.14 6.42
C TYR A 147 31.89 18.21 7.20
N HIS A 148 32.25 19.31 6.54
CA HIS A 148 32.82 20.49 7.18
C HIS A 148 31.70 21.33 7.82
N TYR A 149 31.44 21.11 9.10
CA TYR A 149 30.49 21.88 9.91
C TYR A 149 31.09 23.25 10.30
N THR A 150 31.16 24.21 9.38
CA THR A 150 31.76 25.52 9.67
C THR A 150 30.76 26.59 10.16
N ASN A 151 29.45 26.38 10.02
CA ASN A 151 28.42 27.34 10.44
C ASN A 151 27.19 26.63 11.03
N LEU A 152 27.30 26.10 12.25
CA LEU A 152 26.16 25.57 13.00
C LEU A 152 25.71 26.57 14.07
N SER A 153 24.41 26.70 14.25
CA SER A 153 23.83 27.39 15.42
C SER A 153 24.30 26.72 16.72
N ILE A 154 24.28 27.46 17.83
CA ILE A 154 24.73 26.96 19.15
C ILE A 154 23.98 25.67 19.55
N LEU A 155 22.72 25.56 19.13
CA LEU A 155 21.87 24.40 19.43
C LEU A 155 22.30 23.16 18.64
N GLU A 156 22.64 23.31 17.36
CA GLU A 156 23.15 22.22 16.54
C GLU A 156 24.55 21.78 16.98
N HIS A 157 25.42 22.70 17.41
CA HIS A 157 26.71 22.36 18.02
C HIS A 157 26.53 21.51 19.27
N ASN A 158 25.62 21.90 20.16
CA ASN A 158 25.34 21.13 21.39
C ASN A 158 24.71 19.77 21.10
N MET A 159 23.89 19.64 20.05
CA MET A 159 23.36 18.34 19.61
C MET A 159 24.45 17.46 18.99
N LEU A 160 25.34 18.01 18.17
CA LEU A 160 26.47 17.27 17.59
C LEU A 160 27.44 16.77 18.66
N GLU A 161 27.76 17.59 19.66
CA GLU A 161 28.61 17.15 20.77
C GLU A 161 27.99 16.00 21.56
N LYS A 162 26.66 16.01 21.74
CA LYS A 162 25.94 14.86 22.31
C LYS A 162 25.96 13.63 21.40
N LEU A 163 25.80 13.81 20.09
CA LEU A 163 25.85 12.72 19.12
C LEU A 163 27.24 12.09 19.00
N LYS A 164 28.32 12.87 19.15
CA LYS A 164 29.70 12.37 19.20
C LYS A 164 29.96 11.43 20.38
N GLN A 165 29.20 11.61 21.46
CA GLN A 165 29.35 10.82 22.69
C GLN A 165 28.55 9.52 22.66
N LEU A 166 27.57 9.38 21.76
CA LEU A 166 26.77 8.17 21.62
C LEU A 166 27.55 7.08 20.89
N ARG A 167 27.69 5.93 21.55
CA ARG A 167 28.25 4.71 21.00
C ARG A 167 27.15 3.81 20.48
N VAL A 168 27.50 2.86 19.61
CA VAL A 168 26.57 1.82 19.16
C VAL A 168 26.00 1.05 20.35
N ALA A 169 26.81 0.78 21.39
CA ALA A 169 26.35 0.16 22.63
C ALA A 169 25.22 0.93 23.35
N ASP A 170 25.20 2.27 23.24
CA ASP A 170 24.20 3.10 23.92
C ASP A 170 22.84 3.08 23.19
N LEU A 171 22.81 2.61 21.93
CA LEU A 171 21.60 2.45 21.12
C LEU A 171 21.22 0.97 20.89
N ALA A 172 22.13 0.05 21.16
CA ALA A 172 21.90 -1.37 21.01
C ALA A 172 20.82 -1.83 22.00
N THR A 173 19.94 -2.71 21.52
CA THR A 173 18.94 -3.36 22.38
C THR A 173 19.48 -4.73 22.76
N ASP A 174 19.53 -5.03 24.06
CA ASP A 174 20.13 -6.27 24.57
C ASP A 174 19.26 -7.52 24.27
N ASP A 175 17.93 -7.37 24.15
CA ASP A 175 16.98 -8.46 23.94
C ASP A 175 16.73 -8.74 22.44
N GLN A 176 17.79 -8.93 21.64
CA GLN A 176 17.65 -9.33 20.23
C GLN A 176 17.71 -10.85 20.06
N ILE A 177 16.75 -11.39 19.31
CA ILE A 177 16.79 -12.77 18.85
C ILE A 177 17.52 -12.86 17.51
N THR A 178 18.17 -14.00 17.28
CA THR A 178 18.87 -14.31 16.03
C THR A 178 18.21 -15.50 15.34
N CYS A 179 18.22 -15.52 14.01
CA CYS A 179 17.78 -16.66 13.22
C CYS A 179 18.99 -17.47 12.72
N HIS A 180 18.80 -18.76 12.49
CA HIS A 180 19.85 -19.61 11.92
C HIS A 180 19.68 -19.75 10.40
N GLU A 181 20.77 -19.82 9.64
CA GLU A 181 20.71 -19.88 8.16
C GLU A 181 19.93 -21.08 7.64
N LYS A 182 19.95 -22.21 8.36
CA LYS A 182 19.26 -23.47 8.02
C LYS A 182 17.84 -23.57 8.61
N GLN A 183 17.39 -22.54 9.34
CA GLN A 183 16.07 -22.53 9.96
C GLN A 183 14.99 -22.39 8.88
N THR A 184 13.84 -23.02 9.11
CA THR A 184 12.69 -22.85 8.19
C THR A 184 12.06 -21.48 8.33
N CYS A 185 11.56 -20.90 7.24
CA CYS A 185 10.91 -19.59 7.27
C CYS A 185 9.75 -19.53 8.26
N VAL A 186 8.98 -20.62 8.41
CA VAL A 186 7.87 -20.71 9.37
C VAL A 186 8.35 -20.63 10.82
N SER A 187 9.39 -21.39 11.17
CA SER A 187 9.91 -21.37 12.53
C SER A 187 10.59 -20.05 12.87
N ALA A 188 11.31 -19.45 11.91
CA ALA A 188 11.89 -18.13 12.06
C ALA A 188 10.80 -17.05 12.27
N LEU A 189 9.72 -17.10 11.47
CA LEU A 189 8.60 -16.18 11.61
C LEU A 189 7.92 -16.32 12.98
N LYS A 190 7.73 -17.56 13.43
CA LYS A 190 7.17 -17.83 14.76
C LYS A 190 8.05 -17.25 15.86
N SER A 191 9.36 -17.45 15.80
CA SER A 191 10.31 -16.86 16.76
C SER A 191 10.24 -15.33 16.78
N LEU A 192 10.11 -14.67 15.62
CA LEU A 192 9.96 -13.22 15.54
C LEU A 192 8.66 -12.71 16.18
N ILE A 193 7.55 -13.39 15.90
CA ILE A 193 6.23 -13.03 16.45
C ILE A 193 6.20 -13.23 17.97
N ASP A 194 6.67 -14.39 18.45
CA ASP A 194 6.65 -14.75 19.87
C ASP A 194 7.50 -13.79 20.72
N ASN A 195 8.54 -13.18 20.13
CA ASN A 195 9.41 -12.21 20.81
C ASN A 195 9.12 -10.74 20.44
N ASN A 196 8.05 -10.47 19.69
CA ASN A 196 7.65 -9.13 19.23
C ASN A 196 8.78 -8.35 18.50
N GLN A 197 9.60 -9.06 17.73
CA GLN A 197 10.73 -8.49 16.97
C GLN A 197 10.36 -8.35 15.50
N ALA A 198 10.70 -7.20 14.89
CA ALA A 198 10.39 -6.92 13.49
C ALA A 198 11.33 -7.63 12.50
N GLY A 199 12.50 -8.08 12.97
CA GLY A 199 13.50 -8.80 12.20
C GLY A 199 14.63 -9.29 13.10
N ALA A 200 15.52 -10.08 12.53
CA ALA A 200 16.63 -10.69 13.24
C ALA A 200 17.87 -10.80 12.34
N ALA A 201 19.04 -10.72 12.95
CA ALA A 201 20.29 -11.11 12.31
C ALA A 201 20.29 -12.62 12.06
N VAL A 202 20.81 -13.03 10.90
CA VAL A 202 20.94 -14.44 10.51
C VAL A 202 22.38 -14.89 10.75
N LEU A 203 22.53 -15.95 11.54
CA LEU A 203 23.82 -16.55 11.88
C LEU A 203 24.07 -17.83 11.08
N ASN A 204 25.34 -18.11 10.79
CA ASN A 204 25.79 -19.42 10.32
C ASN A 204 26.20 -20.35 11.48
N ASP A 205 26.61 -21.58 11.15
CA ASP A 205 27.11 -22.57 12.13
C ASP A 205 28.33 -22.07 12.95
N SER A 206 29.03 -21.02 12.49
CA SER A 206 30.19 -20.40 13.15
C SER A 206 29.84 -19.16 13.99
N GLU A 207 28.55 -18.93 14.27
CA GLU A 207 28.04 -17.77 15.03
C GLU A 207 28.40 -16.40 14.41
N THR A 208 28.69 -16.36 13.12
CA THR A 208 28.94 -15.11 12.39
C THR A 208 27.66 -14.64 11.69
N VAL A 209 27.42 -13.32 11.72
CA VAL A 209 26.27 -12.71 11.05
C VAL A 209 26.50 -12.70 9.55
N ILE A 210 25.64 -13.42 8.81
CA ILE A 210 25.74 -13.56 7.35
C ILE A 210 24.63 -12.82 6.61
N GLY A 211 23.57 -12.42 7.30
CA GLY A 211 22.39 -11.82 6.70
C GLY A 211 21.47 -11.15 7.71
N PHE A 212 20.45 -10.46 7.23
CA PHE A 212 19.37 -9.94 8.06
C PHE A 212 18.04 -10.37 7.45
N ILE A 213 17.06 -10.75 8.27
CA ILE A 213 15.75 -11.14 7.79
C ILE A 213 14.63 -10.46 8.59
N SER A 214 13.67 -9.87 7.89
CA SER A 214 12.51 -9.24 8.52
C SER A 214 11.28 -10.15 8.53
N GLN A 215 10.34 -9.85 9.42
CA GLN A 215 9.01 -10.47 9.43
C GLN A 215 8.32 -10.32 8.07
N GLN A 216 8.52 -9.20 7.38
CA GLN A 216 7.92 -8.93 6.07
C GLN A 216 8.54 -9.78 4.96
N ASP A 217 9.86 -10.01 5.00
CA ASP A 217 10.54 -10.86 4.03
C ASP A 217 10.06 -12.32 4.15
N LEU A 218 9.89 -12.80 5.38
CA LEU A 218 9.35 -14.13 5.67
C LEU A 218 7.89 -14.27 5.22
N LEU A 219 7.05 -13.27 5.48
CA LEU A 219 5.65 -13.28 5.01
C LEU A 219 5.56 -13.26 3.48
N ARG A 220 6.41 -12.49 2.80
CA ARG A 220 6.50 -12.50 1.34
C ARG A 220 6.95 -13.86 0.80
N ALA A 221 7.94 -14.48 1.43
CA ALA A 221 8.38 -15.82 1.07
C ALA A 221 7.24 -16.83 1.20
N LEU A 222 6.50 -16.78 2.32
CA LEU A 222 5.38 -17.69 2.58
C LEU A 222 4.19 -17.49 1.62
N TRP A 223 3.84 -16.24 1.30
CA TRP A 223 2.76 -15.95 0.35
C TRP A 223 3.11 -16.27 -1.10
N GLY A 224 4.41 -16.36 -1.44
CA GLY A 224 4.85 -16.73 -2.78
C GLY A 224 4.63 -18.20 -3.15
N GLN A 225 4.28 -19.06 -2.19
CA GLN A 225 4.31 -20.53 -2.34
C GLN A 225 2.95 -21.24 -2.18
N ASP A 226 1.82 -20.56 -2.42
CA ASP A 226 0.50 -21.22 -2.51
C ASP A 226 0.41 -22.36 -3.57
N PHE A 227 1.49 -22.63 -4.33
CA PHE A 227 1.56 -23.63 -5.40
C PHE A 227 2.46 -24.86 -5.14
N ASP A 228 3.29 -24.90 -4.09
CA ASP A 228 4.18 -26.05 -3.85
C ASP A 228 4.29 -26.41 -2.37
N LEU A 229 3.45 -27.35 -1.93
CA LEU A 229 3.26 -27.73 -0.52
C LEU A 229 4.43 -28.52 0.09
N GLU A 230 5.42 -28.94 -0.71
CA GLU A 230 6.54 -29.79 -0.27
C GLU A 230 7.88 -29.06 -0.15
N ALA A 231 7.98 -27.80 -0.59
CA ALA A 231 9.23 -27.06 -0.54
C ALA A 231 9.53 -26.52 0.88
N VAL A 232 10.59 -27.04 1.50
CA VAL A 232 11.10 -26.51 2.77
C VAL A 232 11.83 -25.20 2.49
N MET A 233 11.17 -24.07 2.72
CA MET A 233 11.79 -22.75 2.59
C MET A 233 12.76 -22.48 3.76
N ILE A 234 13.99 -22.14 3.41
CA ILE A 234 15.09 -21.91 4.34
C ILE A 234 15.41 -20.41 4.39
N VAL A 235 15.67 -19.88 5.59
CA VAL A 235 15.99 -18.47 5.85
C VAL A 235 17.09 -17.93 4.94
N LYS A 236 18.13 -18.73 4.68
CA LYS A 236 19.27 -18.36 3.81
C LYS A 236 18.88 -17.86 2.42
N GLU A 237 17.78 -18.35 1.86
CA GLU A 237 17.33 -18.00 0.50
C GLU A 237 16.61 -16.65 0.44
N PHE A 238 16.10 -16.17 1.57
CA PHE A 238 15.24 -14.98 1.66
C PHE A 238 15.83 -13.86 2.52
N MET A 239 16.99 -14.08 3.13
CA MET A 239 17.70 -13.06 3.91
C MET A 239 18.33 -11.99 3.01
N GLN A 240 18.43 -10.77 3.52
CA GLN A 240 19.14 -9.68 2.87
C GLN A 240 20.65 -9.83 3.08
N THR A 241 21.40 -9.68 1.98
CA THR A 241 22.87 -9.69 1.94
C THR A 241 23.36 -8.62 0.96
N PRO A 242 24.54 -8.00 1.17
CA PRO A 242 25.48 -8.17 2.30
C PRO A 242 25.04 -7.41 3.56
N VAL A 243 25.57 -7.82 4.72
CA VAL A 243 25.34 -7.13 6.01
C VAL A 243 26.56 -6.31 6.41
N CYS A 244 26.32 -5.13 6.98
CA CYS A 244 27.34 -4.32 7.65
C CYS A 244 27.24 -4.57 9.16
N THR A 245 28.34 -4.95 9.80
CA THR A 245 28.42 -5.14 11.24
C THR A 245 29.24 -4.01 11.87
N LEU A 246 28.82 -3.57 13.06
CA LEU A 246 29.45 -2.48 13.81
C LEU A 246 29.87 -2.98 15.18
N SER A 247 30.98 -2.47 15.71
CA SER A 247 31.40 -2.79 17.07
C SER A 247 30.66 -1.91 18.08
N PRO A 248 30.39 -2.40 19.30
CA PRO A 248 29.70 -1.63 20.34
C PRO A 248 30.39 -0.30 20.68
N GLU A 249 31.71 -0.22 20.50
CA GLU A 249 32.55 0.94 20.81
C GLU A 249 32.63 1.96 19.68
N GLN A 250 32.15 1.63 18.48
CA GLN A 250 32.17 2.56 17.34
C GLN A 250 31.23 3.74 17.58
N SER A 251 31.65 4.92 17.12
CA SER A 251 30.80 6.11 17.13
C SER A 251 29.83 6.05 15.95
N ILE A 252 28.59 6.49 16.18
CA ILE A 252 27.55 6.53 15.15
C ILE A 252 27.90 7.52 14.03
N LEU A 253 28.75 8.52 14.31
CA LEU A 253 29.15 9.54 13.33
C LEU A 253 30.27 9.08 12.37
N THR A 254 30.86 7.91 12.62
CA THR A 254 31.89 7.32 11.74
C THR A 254 31.33 6.29 10.75
N LEU A 255 30.00 6.17 10.69
CA LEU A 255 29.25 5.29 9.78
C LEU A 255 29.08 5.87 8.38
#